data_AF-K0JUT8-F1
#
_entry.id   AF-K0JUT8-F1
#
_cell.length_a   1.000
_cell.length_b   1.000
_cell.length_c   1.000
_cell.angle_alpha   90.00
_cell.angle_beta   90.00
_cell.angle_gamma   90.00
#
_symmetry.space_group_name_H-M   'P 1'
#
loop_
_entity.id
_entity.type
_entity.pdbx_description
1 polymer ?
#
loop_
_entity_poly.entity_id
_entity_poly.type
_entity_poly.pdbx_seq_one_letter_code
_entity_poly.pdbx_strand_id
1 'polypeptide(L)'
;MAGTSARIAARRRAREARVRRREALREHENQVNRLAGVFYEHEEFRRRHECASAAAVAELLRLGEPVEEVAALLGVDAGRVRALKSLAQQAPPAGSDGSSESS
;
A
#
# COMPACT_ATOMS: atom_id res chain seq x y z
N MET A 1 54.76 -31.01 -5.17
CA MET A 1 54.02 -30.15 -4.22
C MET A 1 52.99 -29.21 -4.90
N ALA A 2 52.23 -29.66 -5.92
CA ALA A 2 51.26 -28.80 -6.64
C ALA A 2 49.80 -28.91 -6.14
N GLY A 3 49.44 -29.98 -5.41
CA GLY A 3 48.05 -30.27 -5.03
C GLY A 3 47.47 -29.40 -3.90
N THR A 4 48.30 -28.76 -3.09
CA THR A 4 47.86 -27.97 -1.92
C THR A 4 47.42 -26.56 -2.30
N SER A 5 48.14 -25.90 -3.21
CA SER A 5 47.85 -24.52 -3.66
C SER A 5 46.56 -24.44 -4.48
N ALA A 6 46.34 -25.37 -5.40
CA ALA A 6 45.11 -25.45 -6.19
C ALA A 6 43.87 -25.69 -5.32
N ARG A 7 43.98 -26.54 -4.30
CA ARG A 7 42.89 -26.81 -3.34
C ARG A 7 42.55 -25.60 -2.48
N ILE A 8 43.56 -24.83 -2.05
CA ILE A 8 43.37 -23.58 -1.29
C ILE A 8 42.69 -22.53 -2.18
N ALA A 9 43.16 -22.36 -3.42
CA ALA A 9 42.56 -21.43 -4.37
C ALA A 9 41.10 -21.79 -4.71
N ALA A 10 40.79 -23.08 -4.88
CA ALA A 10 39.43 -23.56 -5.11
C ALA A 10 38.51 -23.29 -3.90
N ARG A 11 39.00 -23.54 -2.68
CA ARG A 11 38.25 -23.23 -1.44
C ARG A 11 38.00 -21.73 -1.28
N ARG A 12 38.98 -20.90 -1.62
CA ARG A 12 38.84 -19.43 -1.60
C ARG A 12 37.77 -18.97 -2.59
N ARG A 13 37.82 -19.44 -3.85
CA ARG A 13 36.81 -19.14 -4.87
C ARG A 13 35.40 -19.58 -4.46
N ALA A 14 35.27 -20.76 -3.85
CA ALA A 14 33.98 -21.26 -3.36
C ALA A 14 33.43 -20.38 -2.22
N ARG A 15 34.28 -19.86 -1.33
CA ARG A 15 33.86 -18.92 -0.28
C ARG A 15 33.42 -17.59 -0.87
N GLU A 16 34.21 -17.02 -1.79
CA GLU A 16 33.87 -15.77 -2.48
C GLU A 16 32.55 -15.88 -3.25
N ALA A 17 32.30 -17.00 -3.94
CA ALA A 17 31.04 -17.25 -4.64
C ALA A 17 29.85 -17.34 -3.66
N ARG A 18 30.04 -17.95 -2.48
CA ARG A 18 29.01 -17.99 -1.43
C ARG A 18 28.70 -16.62 -0.86
N VAL A 19 29.73 -15.78 -0.67
CA VAL A 19 29.57 -14.40 -0.20
C VAL A 19 28.79 -13.58 -1.22
N ARG A 20 29.23 -13.59 -2.49
CA ARG A 20 28.52 -12.90 -3.58
C ARG A 20 27.07 -13.33 -3.72
N ARG A 21 26.79 -14.63 -3.60
CA ARG A 21 25.41 -15.14 -3.64
C ARG A 21 24.57 -14.62 -2.48
N ARG A 22 25.13 -14.53 -1.27
CA ARG A 22 24.44 -13.98 -0.10
C ARG A 22 24.20 -12.48 -0.24
N GLU A 23 25.17 -11.75 -0.77
CA GLU A 23 25.03 -10.31 -1.05
C GLU A 23 23.94 -10.05 -2.08
N ALA A 24 23.94 -10.78 -3.20
CA ALA A 24 22.90 -10.66 -4.23
C ALA A 24 21.49 -10.99 -3.69
N LEU A 25 21.36 -12.00 -2.81
CA LEU A 25 20.10 -12.30 -2.15
C LEU A 25 19.63 -11.16 -1.24
N ARG A 26 20.54 -10.58 -0.44
CA ARG A 26 20.21 -9.43 0.42
C ARG A 26 19.81 -8.21 -0.39
N GLU A 27 20.50 -7.94 -1.50
CA GLU A 27 20.16 -6.83 -2.39
C GLU A 27 18.77 -7.01 -2.99
N HIS A 28 18.44 -8.22 -3.43
CA HIS A 28 17.11 -8.57 -3.93
C HIS A 28 16.04 -8.40 -2.84
N GLU A 29 16.27 -8.91 -1.62
CA GLU A 29 15.35 -8.72 -0.48
C GLU A 29 15.14 -7.22 -0.18
N ASN A 30 16.21 -6.43 -0.17
CA ASN A 30 16.12 -4.98 0.04
C ASN A 30 15.37 -4.28 -1.09
N GLN A 31 15.46 -4.76 -2.33
CA GLN A 31 14.68 -4.23 -3.44
C GLN A 31 13.20 -4.56 -3.29
N VAL A 32 12.86 -5.81 -2.95
CA VAL A 32 11.48 -6.23 -2.69
C VAL A 32 10.88 -5.43 -1.55
N ASN A 33 11.60 -5.26 -0.44
CA ASN A 33 11.12 -4.50 0.70
C ASN A 33 10.85 -3.03 0.36
N ARG A 34 11.70 -2.41 -0.47
CA ARG A 34 11.48 -1.04 -0.96
C ARG A 34 10.23 -0.94 -1.85
N LEU A 35 10.05 -1.88 -2.78
CA LEU A 35 8.87 -1.92 -3.64
C LEU A 35 7.59 -2.16 -2.83
N ALA A 36 7.64 -3.04 -1.84
CA ALA A 36 6.53 -3.29 -0.93
C ALA A 36 6.16 -2.02 -0.16
N GLY A 37 7.15 -1.28 0.36
CA GLY A 37 6.92 0.02 1.03
C GLY A 37 6.16 1.01 0.13
N VAL A 38 6.64 1.23 -1.09
CA VAL A 38 5.99 2.13 -2.06
C VAL A 38 4.56 1.68 -2.38
N PHE A 39 4.34 0.38 -2.55
CA PHE A 39 3.00 -0.15 -2.81
C PHE A 39 2.05 0.12 -1.64
N TYR A 40 2.47 -0.13 -0.40
CA TYR A 40 1.63 0.10 0.77
C TYR A 40 1.33 1.58 1.00
N GLU A 41 2.31 2.46 0.82
CA GLU A 41 2.11 3.91 0.89
C GLU A 41 1.10 4.38 -0.15
N HIS A 42 1.21 3.89 -1.40
CA HIS A 42 0.28 4.25 -2.46
C HIS A 42 -1.14 3.71 -2.19
N GLU A 43 -1.26 2.46 -1.70
CA GLU A 43 -2.55 1.89 -1.32
C GLU A 43 -3.18 2.66 -0.16
N GLU A 44 -2.40 3.08 0.83
CA GLU A 44 -2.88 3.91 1.92
C GLU A 44 -3.36 5.27 1.44
N PHE A 45 -2.60 5.92 0.56
CA PHE A 45 -2.99 7.18 -0.05
C PHE A 45 -4.27 7.04 -0.86
N ARG A 46 -4.39 5.98 -1.68
CA ARG A 46 -5.60 5.66 -2.42
C ARG A 46 -6.80 5.49 -1.49
N ARG A 47 -6.66 4.73 -0.39
CA ARG A 47 -7.73 4.54 0.60
C ARG A 47 -8.16 5.86 1.24
N ARG A 48 -7.22 6.72 1.63
CA ARG A 48 -7.52 8.04 2.19
C ARG A 48 -8.32 8.90 1.21
N HIS A 49 -7.93 8.90 -0.06
CA HIS A 49 -8.68 9.58 -1.11
C HIS A 49 -10.08 9.01 -1.31
N GLU A 50 -10.23 7.68 -1.37
CA GLU A 50 -11.53 7.04 -1.52
C GLU A 50 -12.47 7.36 -0.35
N CYS A 51 -11.96 7.37 0.89
CA CYS A 51 -12.73 7.78 2.06
C CYS A 51 -13.14 9.27 2.00
N ALA A 52 -12.24 10.16 1.61
CA ALA A 52 -12.53 11.59 1.49
C ALA A 52 -13.60 11.85 0.40
N SER A 53 -13.48 11.18 -0.74
CA SER A 53 -14.49 11.25 -1.80
C SER A 53 -15.83 10.67 -1.34
N ALA A 54 -15.83 9.58 -0.57
CA ALA A 54 -17.04 8.97 -0.04
C ALA A 54 -17.83 9.90 0.88
N ALA A 55 -17.14 10.65 1.76
CA ALA A 55 -17.79 11.63 2.63
C ALA A 55 -18.50 12.73 1.83
N ALA A 56 -17.84 13.28 0.80
CA ALA A 56 -18.43 14.31 -0.06
C ALA A 56 -19.65 13.78 -0.83
N VAL A 57 -19.57 12.55 -1.38
CA VAL A 57 -20.71 11.90 -2.05
C VAL A 57 -21.88 11.68 -1.08
N ALA A 58 -21.60 11.24 0.14
CA ALA A 58 -22.64 11.02 1.14
C ALA A 58 -23.36 12.33 1.51
N GLU A 59 -22.63 13.44 1.63
CA GLU A 59 -23.22 14.76 1.88
C GLU A 59 -24.11 15.23 0.73
N LEU A 60 -23.66 15.11 -0.54
CA LEU A 60 -24.48 15.46 -1.70
C LEU A 60 -25.80 14.67 -1.73
N LEU A 61 -25.73 13.36 -1.50
CA LEU A 61 -26.93 12.52 -1.44
C LEU A 61 -27.83 12.86 -0.23
N ARG A 62 -27.25 13.32 0.89
CA ARG A 62 -28.00 13.76 2.08
C ARG A 62 -28.76 15.07 1.82
N LEU A 63 -28.22 15.94 0.97
CA LEU A 63 -28.88 17.19 0.55
C LEU A 63 -30.05 16.96 -0.42
N GLY A 64 -30.25 15.73 -0.88
CA GLY A 64 -31.38 15.33 -1.72
C GLY A 64 -31.04 15.18 -3.20
N GLU A 65 -29.77 15.35 -3.59
CA GLU A 65 -29.32 15.17 -4.96
C GLU A 65 -29.52 13.71 -5.40
N PRO A 66 -30.10 13.45 -6.60
CA PRO A 66 -30.26 12.10 -7.10
C PRO A 66 -28.90 11.50 -7.48
N VAL A 67 -28.81 10.16 -7.40
CA VAL A 67 -27.56 9.41 -7.65
C VAL A 67 -27.01 9.68 -9.05
N GLU A 68 -27.92 9.84 -10.02
CA GLU A 68 -27.62 10.09 -11.42
C GLU A 68 -26.97 11.46 -11.64
N GLU A 69 -27.42 12.50 -10.92
CA GLU A 69 -26.85 13.85 -11.02
C GLU A 69 -25.50 13.94 -10.31
N VAL A 70 -25.36 13.29 -9.15
CA VAL A 70 -24.07 13.18 -8.47
C VAL A 70 -23.05 12.41 -9.32
N ALA A 71 -23.49 11.34 -10.00
CA ALA A 71 -22.67 10.57 -10.93
C ALA A 71 -22.19 11.45 -12.11
N ALA A 72 -23.10 12.21 -12.71
CA ALA A 72 -22.78 13.13 -13.79
C ALA A 72 -21.82 14.25 -13.36
N LEU A 73 -22.04 14.86 -12.19
CA LEU A 73 -21.18 15.91 -11.62
C LEU A 73 -19.74 15.42 -11.42
N LEU A 74 -19.58 14.19 -10.95
CA LEU A 74 -18.28 13.58 -10.67
C LEU A 74 -17.65 12.89 -11.88
N GLY A 75 -18.37 12.79 -13.01
CA GLY A 75 -17.90 12.08 -14.20
C GLY A 75 -17.72 10.57 -13.97
N VAL A 76 -18.51 9.97 -13.08
CA VAL A 76 -18.46 8.54 -12.74
C VAL A 76 -19.80 7.88 -13.00
N ASP A 77 -19.86 6.54 -12.93
CA ASP A 77 -21.11 5.82 -13.03
C ASP A 77 -21.90 5.80 -11.70
N ALA A 78 -23.21 5.56 -11.79
CA ALA A 78 -24.09 5.45 -10.63
C ALA A 78 -23.71 4.30 -9.67
N GLY A 79 -23.06 3.24 -10.18
CA GLY A 79 -22.54 2.15 -9.36
C GLY A 79 -21.40 2.62 -8.44
N ARG A 80 -20.48 3.43 -8.96
CA ARG A 80 -19.40 4.05 -8.17
C ARG A 80 -19.95 4.97 -7.08
N VAL A 81 -20.98 5.76 -7.37
CA VAL A 81 -21.66 6.61 -6.37
C VAL A 81 -22.28 5.77 -5.25
N ARG A 82 -22.96 4.66 -5.58
CA ARG A 82 -23.51 3.74 -4.58
C ARG A 82 -22.41 3.08 -3.73
N ALA A 83 -21.31 2.66 -4.36
CA ALA A 83 -20.17 2.10 -3.65
C ALA A 83 -19.55 3.10 -2.66
N LEU A 84 -19.36 4.36 -3.08
CA LEU A 84 -18.87 5.44 -2.21
C LEU A 84 -19.85 5.73 -1.07
N LYS A 85 -21.16 5.73 -1.33
CA LYS A 85 -22.18 5.85 -0.27
C LYS A 85 -22.05 4.74 0.77
N SER A 86 -21.93 3.49 0.34
CA SER A 86 -21.75 2.35 1.24
C SER A 86 -20.45 2.44 2.04
N LEU A 87 -19.38 2.92 1.41
CA LEU A 87 -18.09 3.13 2.07
C LEU A 87 -18.17 4.22 3.15
N ALA A 88 -18.87 5.32 2.89
CA ALA A 88 -19.13 6.37 3.88
C ALA A 88 -19.95 5.87 5.09
N GLN A 89 -20.87 4.92 4.88
CA GLN A 89 -21.67 4.33 5.97
C GLN A 89 -20.87 3.35 6.84
N GLN A 90 -19.80 2.76 6.30
CA GLN A 90 -18.91 1.83 7.01
C GLN A 90 -17.76 2.55 7.72
N ALA A 91 -17.40 3.75 7.27
CA ALA A 91 -16.40 4.57 7.94
C ALA A 91 -16.93 5.05 9.30
N PRO A 92 -16.14 4.97 10.39
CA PRO A 92 -16.53 5.55 11.67
C PRO A 92 -16.78 7.06 11.49
N PRO A 93 -17.77 7.64 12.19
CA PRO A 93 -18.06 9.07 12.08
C PRO A 93 -16.79 9.86 12.41
N ALA A 94 -16.38 10.73 11.48
CA ALA A 94 -15.27 11.66 11.70
C ALA A 94 -15.61 12.52 12.93
N GLY A 95 -14.99 12.20 14.07
CA GLY A 95 -15.36 12.76 15.37
C GLY A 95 -15.28 11.77 16.54
N SER A 96 -15.16 10.46 16.30
CA SER A 96 -14.77 9.52 17.38
C SER A 96 -13.25 9.49 17.57
N ASP A 97 -12.62 10.65 17.72
CA ASP A 97 -11.32 10.70 18.38
C ASP A 97 -11.59 10.31 19.83
N GLY A 98 -11.28 9.05 20.13
CA GLY A 98 -11.20 8.52 21.48
C GLY A 98 -10.05 9.13 22.25
N SER A 99 -10.08 10.46 22.43
CA SER A 99 -9.37 11.15 23.51
C SER A 99 -10.05 10.78 24.83
N SER A 100 -9.97 9.51 25.20
CA SER A 100 -10.05 9.11 26.60
C SER A 100 -8.71 9.45 27.22
N GLU A 101 -8.59 10.74 27.59
CA GLU A 101 -7.63 11.25 28.55
C GLU A 101 -7.67 10.30 29.76
N SER A 102 -6.63 9.47 29.88
CA SER A 102 -6.46 8.57 31.01
C SER A 102 -5.66 9.32 32.06
N SER A 103 -6.23 9.32 33.27
CA SER A 103 -5.90 10.11 34.46
C SER A 103 -4.48 9.99 34.99
#